data_AF-A0A2N9JJA9-F1
#
_entry.id   AF-A0A2N9JJA9-F1
#
_cell.length_a   1.000
_cell.length_b   1.000
_cell.length_c   1.000
_cell.angle_alpha   90.00
_cell.angle_beta   90.00
_cell.angle_gamma   90.00
#
_symmetry.space_group_name_H-M   'P 1'
#
loop_
_entity.id
_entity.type
_entity.pdbx_description
1 polymer ?
#
loop_
_entity_poly.entity_id
_entity_poly.type
_entity_poly.pdbx_seq_one_letter_code
_entity_poly.pdbx_strand_id
1 'polypeptide(L)'
;MTTALELLRGCLKPGLTMAALLFGPATLAGWAAADLATPLAAAGWGVLVGVTGLLAHEGAHLWLARRLGGPDAARLRTSWRGLSVDAPGLHPQHSAAVALVGPLAGAAVSVGIAALTPAPVWIATAFAGVHLLNLVPVRRTDGAVALHAGCAGLVRRWDLERAQLETAHKEGATGGQ
;
A
#
# COMPACT_ATOMS: atom_id res chain seq x y z
N MET A 1 18.57 7.74 -11.45
CA MET A 1 18.47 8.41 -10.13
C MET A 1 17.15 9.18 -9.92
N THR A 2 16.10 8.99 -10.74
CA THR A 2 14.86 9.79 -10.69
C THR A 2 13.78 9.21 -9.75
N THR A 3 13.55 7.90 -9.78
CA THR A 3 12.43 7.27 -9.05
C THR A 3 12.54 7.32 -7.51
N ALA A 4 13.72 7.10 -6.93
CA ALA A 4 13.86 7.09 -5.46
C ALA A 4 13.66 8.49 -4.84
N LEU A 5 14.15 9.54 -5.52
CA LEU A 5 13.95 10.92 -5.11
C LEU A 5 12.49 11.35 -5.27
N GLU A 6 11.84 10.94 -6.36
CA GLU A 6 10.40 11.16 -6.59
C GLU A 6 9.54 10.47 -5.53
N LEU A 7 9.88 9.23 -5.17
CA LEU A 7 9.22 8.48 -4.10
C LEU A 7 9.37 9.21 -2.76
N LEU A 8 10.59 9.61 -2.40
CA LEU A 8 10.86 10.36 -1.16
C LEU A 8 10.08 11.67 -1.11
N ARG A 9 10.12 12.47 -2.19
CA ARG A 9 9.37 13.72 -2.28
C ARG A 9 7.86 13.50 -2.19
N GLY A 10 7.36 12.44 -2.84
CA GLY A 10 5.96 12.04 -2.80
C GLY A 10 5.49 11.60 -1.42
N CYS A 11 6.35 10.92 -0.65
CA CYS A 11 6.03 10.44 0.69
C CYS A 11 6.18 11.51 1.79
N LEU A 12 7.05 12.51 1.58
CA LEU A 12 7.36 13.49 2.62
C LEU A 12 6.13 14.30 3.03
N LYS A 13 5.37 14.85 2.07
CA LYS A 13 4.20 15.68 2.38
C LYS A 13 3.08 14.90 3.08
N PRO A 14 2.61 13.73 2.59
CA PRO A 14 1.60 12.95 3.30
C PRO A 14 2.10 12.44 4.66
N GLY A 15 3.36 12.00 4.76
CA GLY A 15 3.96 11.58 6.02
C GLY A 15 3.98 12.70 7.06
N LEU A 16 4.40 13.91 6.68
CA LEU A 16 4.34 15.10 7.53
C LEU A 16 2.90 15.46 7.92
N THR A 17 1.95 15.36 6.97
CA THR A 17 0.54 15.66 7.23
C THR A 17 -0.05 14.68 8.24
N MET A 18 0.21 13.37 8.07
CA MET A 18 -0.23 12.34 9.00
C MET A 18 0.39 12.54 10.39
N ALA A 19 1.69 12.80 10.47
CA ALA A 19 2.35 13.09 11.74
C ALA A 19 1.76 14.34 12.42
N ALA A 20 1.49 15.41 11.67
CA ALA A 20 0.85 16.61 12.20
C ALA A 20 -0.58 16.34 12.69
N LEU A 21 -1.37 15.54 11.98
CA LEU A 21 -2.73 15.19 12.40
C LEU A 21 -2.76 14.30 13.64
N LEU A 22 -1.86 13.33 13.72
CA LEU A 22 -1.81 12.36 14.81
C LEU A 22 -1.18 12.94 16.09
N PHE A 23 -0.16 13.79 15.96
CA PHE A 23 0.64 14.27 17.11
C PHE A 23 0.64 15.78 17.29
N GLY A 24 0.26 16.58 16.29
CA GLY A 24 0.18 18.04 16.40
C GLY A 24 -0.72 18.53 17.54
N PRO A 25 -1.90 17.93 17.79
CA PRO A 25 -2.72 18.26 18.96
C PRO A 25 -1.99 18.02 20.29
N ALA A 26 -1.20 16.94 20.40
CA ALA A 26 -0.39 16.66 21.60
C ALA A 26 0.73 17.69 21.78
N THR A 27 1.33 18.17 20.69
CA THR A 27 2.32 19.26 20.72
C THR A 27 1.71 20.60 21.17
N LEU A 28 0.50 20.92 20.73
CA LEU A 28 -0.22 22.11 21.18
C LEU A 28 -0.61 22.00 22.67
N ALA A 29 -1.04 20.82 23.11
CA ALA A 29 -1.37 20.57 24.51
C ALA A 29 -0.13 20.64 25.42
N GLY A 30 1.01 20.10 24.99
CA GLY A 30 2.27 20.20 25.73
C GLY A 30 2.81 21.63 25.83
N TRP A 31 2.60 22.45 24.80
CA TRP A 31 2.88 23.89 24.86
C TRP A 31 2.09 24.58 25.97
N ALA A 32 0.80 24.28 26.09
CA ALA A 32 -0.06 24.81 27.16
C ALA A 32 0.33 24.28 28.55
N ALA A 33 0.95 23.10 28.63
CA ALA A 33 1.38 22.45 29.87
C ALA A 33 2.84 22.73 30.27
N ALA A 34 3.56 23.56 29.50
CA ALA A 34 5.00 23.82 29.66
C ALA A 34 5.92 22.57 29.58
N ASP A 35 5.46 21.48 28.94
CA ASP A 35 6.29 20.33 28.54
C ASP A 35 6.25 20.15 27.02
N LEU A 36 7.29 20.65 26.36
CA LEU A 36 7.46 20.53 24.91
C LEU A 36 8.39 19.38 24.50
N ALA A 37 9.21 18.87 25.40
CA ALA A 37 10.23 17.88 25.05
C ALA A 37 9.58 16.56 24.64
N THR A 38 8.62 16.09 25.45
CA THR A 38 7.85 14.87 25.22
C THR A 38 7.07 14.89 23.89
N PRO A 39 6.24 15.90 23.60
CA PRO A 39 5.47 15.92 22.36
C PRO A 39 6.31 16.20 21.12
N LEU A 40 7.41 16.98 21.22
CA LEU A 40 8.32 17.16 20.08
C LEU A 40 9.05 15.86 19.74
N ALA A 41 9.46 15.08 20.76
CA ALA A 41 10.03 13.75 20.54
C ALA A 41 9.01 12.81 19.89
N ALA A 42 7.75 12.80 20.37
CA ALA A 42 6.68 12.01 19.76
C ALA A 42 6.40 12.43 18.31
N ALA A 43 6.36 13.73 18.02
CA ALA A 43 6.20 14.23 16.65
C ALA A 43 7.37 13.85 15.75
N GLY A 44 8.61 13.91 16.25
CA GLY A 44 9.81 13.47 15.53
C GLY A 44 9.74 11.99 15.16
N TRP A 45 9.39 11.13 16.12
CA TRP A 45 9.12 9.72 15.87
C TRP A 45 7.97 9.52 14.88
N GLY A 46 6.90 10.29 15.01
CA GLY A 46 5.76 10.25 14.11
C GLY A 46 6.14 10.56 12.66
N VAL A 47 6.98 11.57 12.44
CA VAL A 47 7.50 11.89 11.11
C VAL A 47 8.38 10.76 10.57
N LEU A 48 9.30 10.25 11.39
CA LEU A 48 10.20 9.17 10.97
C LEU A 48 9.43 7.91 10.58
N VAL A 49 8.57 7.41 11.48
CA VAL A 49 7.76 6.20 11.26
C VAL A 49 6.79 6.41 10.08
N GLY A 50 6.15 7.58 9.99
CA GLY A 50 5.20 7.86 8.92
C GLY A 50 5.83 7.95 7.54
N VAL A 51 6.95 8.65 7.40
CA VAL A 51 7.64 8.78 6.11
C VAL A 51 8.25 7.45 5.68
N THR A 52 8.91 6.73 6.58
CA THR A 52 9.52 5.43 6.27
C THR A 52 8.49 4.35 5.98
N GLY A 53 7.39 4.30 6.73
CA GLY A 53 6.27 3.41 6.45
C GLY A 53 5.64 3.68 5.08
N LEU A 54 5.42 4.95 4.73
CA LEU A 54 4.87 5.31 3.42
C LEU A 54 5.83 5.04 2.25
N LEU A 55 7.14 5.27 2.46
CA LEU A 55 8.18 4.86 1.51
C LEU A 55 8.14 3.35 1.25
N ALA A 56 8.03 2.55 2.31
CA ALA A 56 7.93 1.10 2.19
C ALA A 56 6.63 0.68 1.48
N HIS A 57 5.52 1.33 1.81
CA HIS A 57 4.21 1.08 1.23
C HIS A 57 4.20 1.30 -0.29
N GLU A 58 4.51 2.52 -0.74
CA GLU A 58 4.47 2.89 -2.17
C GLU A 58 5.64 2.26 -2.94
N GLY A 59 6.79 2.10 -2.25
CA GLY A 59 7.94 1.39 -2.80
C GLY A 59 7.66 -0.08 -3.09
N ALA A 60 6.93 -0.77 -2.21
CA ALA A 60 6.57 -2.17 -2.39
C ALA A 60 5.58 -2.36 -3.55
N HIS A 61 4.56 -1.48 -3.66
CA HIS A 61 3.67 -1.43 -4.81
C HIS A 61 4.45 -1.33 -6.12
N LEU A 62 5.34 -0.32 -6.20
CA LEU A 62 6.13 -0.05 -7.40
C LEU A 62 7.09 -1.19 -7.73
N TRP A 63 7.78 -1.72 -6.72
CA TRP A 63 8.74 -2.80 -6.89
C TRP A 63 8.06 -4.07 -7.39
N LEU A 64 6.97 -4.51 -6.76
CA LEU A 64 6.29 -5.75 -7.14
C LEU A 64 5.63 -5.62 -8.51
N ALA A 65 5.00 -4.48 -8.80
CA ALA A 65 4.40 -4.23 -10.10
C ALA A 65 5.44 -4.28 -11.23
N ARG A 66 6.60 -3.66 -11.05
CA ARG A 66 7.70 -3.72 -12.02
C ARG A 66 8.34 -5.10 -12.13
N ARG A 67 8.36 -5.85 -11.02
CA ARG A 67 8.88 -7.22 -11.02
C ARG A 67 7.98 -8.16 -11.84
N LEU A 68 6.67 -7.96 -11.79
CA LEU A 68 5.68 -8.81 -12.46
C LEU A 68 5.36 -8.38 -13.90
N GLY A 69 5.34 -7.08 -14.20
CA GLY A 69 4.98 -6.55 -15.52
C GLY A 69 6.14 -5.97 -16.33
N GLY A 70 7.34 -5.89 -15.75
CA GLY A 70 8.50 -5.24 -16.35
C GLY A 70 8.70 -3.77 -15.91
N PRO A 71 9.82 -3.14 -16.25
CA PRO A 71 10.24 -1.84 -15.70
C PRO A 71 9.22 -0.69 -15.90
N ASP A 72 8.48 -0.73 -17.00
CA ASP A 72 7.51 0.30 -17.40
C ASP A 72 6.08 0.01 -16.96
N ALA A 73 5.82 -1.14 -16.34
CA ALA A 73 4.48 -1.57 -15.94
C ALA A 73 3.89 -0.77 -14.79
N ALA A 74 4.71 0.00 -14.06
CA ALA A 74 4.22 0.85 -12.99
C ALA A 74 5.00 2.16 -12.87
N ARG A 75 4.25 3.21 -12.57
CA ARG A 75 4.73 4.58 -12.44
C ARG A 75 4.19 5.21 -11.17
N LEU A 76 5.00 6.05 -10.54
CA LEU A 76 4.55 6.89 -9.44
C LEU A 76 3.70 8.02 -10.00
N ARG A 77 2.53 8.22 -9.42
CA ARG A 77 1.70 9.39 -9.66
C ARG A 77 1.65 10.22 -8.38
N THR A 78 2.31 11.36 -8.42
CA THR A 78 2.23 12.37 -7.36
C THR A 78 1.14 13.37 -7.71
N SER A 79 0.37 13.77 -6.71
CA SER A 79 -0.64 14.83 -6.86
C SER A 79 -0.71 15.64 -5.58
N TRP A 80 -1.41 16.78 -5.61
CA TRP A 80 -1.62 17.57 -4.40
C TRP A 80 -2.32 16.76 -3.30
N ARG A 81 -3.17 15.78 -3.70
CA ARG A 81 -4.01 14.93 -2.85
C ARG A 81 -3.27 13.71 -2.29
N GLY A 82 -2.09 13.38 -2.78
CA GLY A 82 -1.35 12.22 -2.33
C GLY A 82 -0.44 11.62 -3.39
N LEU A 83 0.19 10.52 -2.98
CA LEU A 83 1.02 9.64 -3.79
C LEU A 83 0.21 8.36 -4.10
N SER A 84 0.37 7.82 -5.29
CA SER A 84 -0.18 6.52 -5.65
C SER A 84 0.68 5.87 -6.73
N VAL A 85 0.79 4.55 -6.72
CA VAL A 85 1.34 3.79 -7.86
C VAL A 85 0.24 3.49 -8.87
N ASP A 86 0.49 3.84 -10.13
CA ASP A 86 -0.36 3.48 -11.27
C ASP A 86 0.32 2.34 -12.04
N ALA A 87 -0.41 1.23 -12.23
CA ALA A 87 0.11 0.02 -12.87
C ALA A 87 -0.87 -0.52 -13.93
N PRO A 88 -1.12 0.24 -15.02
CA PRO A 88 -2.10 -0.16 -16.03
C PRO A 88 -1.60 -1.38 -16.80
N GLY A 89 -2.46 -2.39 -16.95
CA GLY A 89 -2.18 -3.57 -17.77
C GLY A 89 -1.60 -4.78 -17.02
N LEU A 90 -1.46 -4.72 -15.70
CA LEU A 90 -1.15 -5.93 -14.92
C LEU A 90 -2.30 -6.93 -14.96
N HIS A 91 -1.97 -8.22 -15.07
CA HIS A 91 -2.94 -9.30 -14.92
C HIS A 91 -3.69 -9.15 -13.58
N PRO A 92 -5.01 -9.45 -13.51
CA PRO A 92 -5.80 -9.21 -12.30
C PRO A 92 -5.22 -9.84 -11.02
N GLN A 93 -4.69 -11.06 -11.10
CA GLN A 93 -4.04 -11.70 -9.94
C GLN A 93 -2.78 -10.94 -9.48
N HIS A 94 -1.99 -10.41 -10.41
CA HIS A 94 -0.82 -9.59 -10.08
C HIS A 94 -1.25 -8.25 -9.50
N SER A 95 -2.32 -7.65 -10.01
CA SER A 95 -2.90 -6.41 -9.48
C SER A 95 -3.39 -6.59 -8.04
N ALA A 96 -3.99 -7.73 -7.71
CA ALA A 96 -4.40 -8.04 -6.33
C ALA A 96 -3.18 -8.18 -5.40
N ALA A 97 -2.15 -8.91 -5.82
CA ALA A 97 -0.93 -9.08 -5.04
C ALA A 97 -0.20 -7.74 -4.82
N VAL A 98 -0.10 -6.90 -5.86
CA VAL A 98 0.44 -5.55 -5.76
C VAL A 98 -0.37 -4.73 -4.77
N ALA A 99 -1.70 -4.66 -4.92
CA ALA A 99 -2.54 -3.90 -4.00
C ALA A 99 -2.38 -4.33 -2.53
N LEU A 100 -2.14 -5.61 -2.25
CA LEU A 100 -1.92 -6.08 -0.87
C LEU A 100 -0.53 -5.78 -0.32
N VAL A 101 0.51 -5.75 -1.17
CA VAL A 101 1.90 -5.69 -0.68
C VAL A 101 2.23 -4.34 -0.04
N GLY A 102 1.71 -3.23 -0.56
CA GLY A 102 1.98 -1.90 0.00
C GLY A 102 1.53 -1.75 1.46
N PRO A 103 0.25 -1.99 1.79
CA PRO A 103 -0.26 -1.95 3.16
C PRO A 103 0.56 -2.82 4.13
N LEU A 104 0.88 -4.04 3.69
CA LEU A 104 1.65 -4.99 4.50
C LEU A 104 3.08 -4.53 4.73
N ALA A 105 3.75 -4.02 3.70
CA ALA A 105 5.12 -3.50 3.79
C ALA A 105 5.19 -2.26 4.69
N GLY A 106 4.26 -1.32 4.53
CA GLY A 106 4.16 -0.14 5.38
C GLY A 106 3.97 -0.51 6.85
N ALA A 107 3.03 -1.42 7.14
CA ALA A 107 2.78 -1.89 8.50
C ALA A 107 3.99 -2.63 9.10
N ALA A 108 4.61 -3.52 8.33
CA ALA A 108 5.79 -4.27 8.78
C ALA A 108 6.97 -3.34 9.11
N VAL A 109 7.21 -2.31 8.28
CA VAL A 109 8.27 -1.32 8.55
C VAL A 109 7.94 -0.48 9.78
N SER A 110 6.70 -0.02 9.95
CA SER A 110 6.30 0.72 11.15
C SER A 110 6.54 -0.09 12.43
N VAL A 111 6.13 -1.37 12.46
CA VAL A 111 6.37 -2.26 13.61
C VAL A 111 7.86 -2.56 13.78
N GLY A 112 8.58 -2.81 12.69
CA GLY A 112 10.03 -3.08 12.71
C GLY A 112 10.84 -1.93 13.31
N ILE A 113 10.44 -0.67 13.07
CA ILE A 113 11.09 0.49 13.68
C ILE A 113 10.95 0.45 15.20
N ALA A 114 9.76 0.15 15.76
CA ALA A 114 9.60 0.02 17.21
C ALA A 114 10.36 -1.18 17.80
N ALA A 115 10.55 -2.25 17.02
CA ALA A 115 11.33 -3.40 17.47
C ALA A 115 12.85 -3.13 17.48
N LEU A 116 13.34 -2.23 16.63
CA LEU A 116 14.77 -2.01 16.39
C LEU A 116 15.30 -0.66 16.91
N THR A 117 14.41 0.20 17.40
CA THR A 117 14.74 1.57 17.83
C THR A 117 13.97 1.92 19.10
N PRO A 118 14.33 3.00 19.82
CA PRO A 118 13.55 3.46 20.99
C PRO A 118 12.24 4.19 20.60
N ALA A 119 11.72 3.96 19.39
CA ALA A 119 10.44 4.52 18.98
C ALA A 119 9.30 4.03 19.90
N PRO A 120 8.42 4.92 20.38
CA PRO A 120 7.28 4.51 21.19
C PRO A 120 6.37 3.54 20.42
N VAL A 121 6.09 2.37 21.01
CA VAL A 121 5.30 1.30 20.38
C VAL A 121 3.94 1.81 19.89
N TRP A 122 3.27 2.65 20.67
CA TRP A 122 1.96 3.19 20.31
C TRP A 122 1.99 4.05 19.04
N ILE A 123 3.10 4.75 18.74
CA ILE A 123 3.29 5.49 17.49
C ILE A 123 3.41 4.51 16.32
N ALA A 124 4.27 3.50 16.47
CA ALA A 124 4.45 2.46 15.46
C ALA A 124 3.15 1.71 15.17
N THR A 125 2.39 1.34 16.19
CA THR A 125 1.10 0.67 16.06
C THR A 125 0.07 1.57 15.38
N ALA A 126 0.05 2.88 15.68
CA ALA A 126 -0.85 3.81 15.02
C ALA A 126 -0.59 3.88 13.50
N PHE A 127 0.66 4.02 13.07
CA PHE A 127 1.00 4.03 11.64
C PHE A 127 0.79 2.68 10.96
N ALA A 128 1.13 1.57 11.63
CA ALA A 128 0.80 0.25 11.13
C ALA A 128 -0.71 0.10 10.91
N GLY A 129 -1.51 0.58 11.87
CA GLY A 129 -2.96 0.64 11.76
C GLY A 129 -3.42 1.46 10.55
N VAL A 130 -2.86 2.65 10.31
CA VAL A 130 -3.20 3.45 9.12
C VAL A 130 -2.90 2.72 7.81
N HIS A 131 -1.76 2.03 7.73
CA HIS A 131 -1.45 1.22 6.54
C HIS A 131 -2.44 0.06 6.38
N LEU A 132 -2.77 -0.67 7.44
CA LEU A 132 -3.71 -1.78 7.40
C LEU A 132 -5.16 -1.33 7.14
N LEU A 133 -5.54 -0.11 7.54
CA LEU A 133 -6.83 0.47 7.17
C LEU A 133 -6.99 0.62 5.65
N ASN A 134 -5.88 0.71 4.90
CA ASN A 134 -5.93 0.71 3.44
C ASN A 134 -6.36 -0.64 2.85
N LEU A 135 -6.42 -1.72 3.65
CA LEU A 135 -6.99 -3.02 3.25
C LEU A 135 -8.51 -3.07 3.38
N VAL A 136 -9.13 -2.11 4.07
CA VAL A 136 -10.59 -2.03 4.14
C VAL A 136 -11.11 -1.66 2.74
N PRO A 137 -12.03 -2.44 2.13
CA PRO A 137 -12.42 -2.29 0.73
C PRO A 137 -13.38 -1.12 0.49
N VAL A 138 -12.95 0.10 0.82
CA VAL A 138 -13.67 1.34 0.55
C VAL A 138 -13.10 2.00 -0.71
N ARG A 139 -13.91 2.77 -1.43
CA ARG A 139 -13.56 3.36 -2.72
C ARG A 139 -12.14 3.95 -2.74
N ARG A 140 -11.31 3.48 -3.68
CA ARG A 140 -9.90 3.89 -3.93
C ARG A 140 -8.86 3.44 -2.89
N THR A 141 -9.21 2.59 -1.93
CA THR A 141 -8.20 1.92 -1.10
C THR A 141 -7.58 0.74 -1.84
N ASP A 142 -6.42 0.30 -1.36
CA ASP A 142 -5.77 -0.91 -1.85
C ASP A 142 -6.65 -2.15 -1.68
N GLY A 143 -7.40 -2.25 -0.57
CA GLY A 143 -8.35 -3.32 -0.34
C GLY A 143 -9.44 -3.40 -1.40
N ALA A 144 -9.94 -2.24 -1.88
CA ALA A 144 -10.92 -2.20 -2.96
C ALA A 144 -10.32 -2.66 -4.29
N VAL A 145 -9.07 -2.27 -4.58
CA VAL A 145 -8.33 -2.74 -5.77
C VAL A 145 -8.10 -4.25 -5.70
N ALA A 146 -7.62 -4.75 -4.56
CA ALA A 146 -7.37 -6.16 -4.33
C ALA A 146 -8.63 -7.00 -4.50
N LEU A 147 -9.75 -6.56 -3.90
CA LEU A 147 -11.03 -7.24 -4.03
C LEU A 147 -11.52 -7.26 -5.48
N HIS A 148 -11.49 -6.11 -6.16
CA HIS A 148 -11.94 -6.01 -7.55
C HIS A 148 -11.10 -6.89 -8.49
N ALA A 149 -9.77 -6.84 -8.35
CA ALA A 149 -8.86 -7.62 -9.17
C ALA A 149 -8.96 -9.13 -8.84
N GLY A 150 -9.20 -9.49 -7.58
CA GLY A 150 -9.49 -10.85 -7.15
C GLY A 150 -10.77 -11.40 -7.79
N CYS A 151 -11.88 -10.65 -7.72
CA CYS A 151 -13.13 -11.02 -8.38
C CYS A 151 -12.96 -11.18 -9.90
N ALA A 152 -12.29 -10.24 -10.56
CA ALA A 152 -12.02 -10.32 -12.00
C ALA A 152 -11.18 -11.56 -12.36
N GLY A 153 -10.20 -11.91 -11.53
CA GLY A 153 -9.40 -13.14 -11.69
C GLY A 153 -10.23 -14.42 -11.56
N LEU A 154 -11.17 -14.47 -10.60
CA LEU A 154 -12.07 -15.61 -10.42
C LEU A 154 -13.04 -15.78 -11.59
N VAL A 155 -13.64 -14.69 -12.07
CA VAL A 155 -14.56 -14.72 -13.23
C VAL A 155 -13.82 -15.22 -14.47
N ARG A 156 -12.62 -14.68 -14.75
CA ARG A 156 -11.82 -15.12 -15.90
C ARG A 156 -11.48 -16.60 -15.82
N ARG A 157 -11.14 -17.11 -14.63
CA ARG A 157 -10.85 -18.54 -14.44
C ARG A 157 -12.09 -19.38 -14.72
N TRP A 158 -13.24 -18.97 -14.22
CA TRP A 158 -14.51 -19.65 -14.46
C TRP A 158 -14.84 -19.74 -15.96
N ASP A 159 -14.66 -18.64 -16.70
CA ASP A 159 -14.92 -18.60 -18.15
C ASP A 159 -14.00 -19.55 -18.92
N LEU A 160 -12.72 -19.64 -18.52
CA LEU A 160 -11.76 -20.56 -19.12
C LEU A 160 -12.10 -22.02 -18.84
N GLU A 161 -12.44 -22.35 -17.59
CA GLU A 161 -12.86 -23.71 -17.21
C GLU A 161 -14.14 -24.11 -17.97
N ARG A 162 -15.09 -23.19 -18.12
CA ARG A 162 -16.30 -23.41 -18.92
C ARG A 162 -15.99 -23.65 -20.40
N ALA A 163 -15.15 -22.83 -21.01
CA ALA A 163 -14.77 -22.99 -22.42
C ALA A 163 -14.04 -24.31 -22.70
N GLN A 164 -13.21 -24.77 -21.76
CA GLN A 164 -12.55 -26.07 -21.83
C GLN A 164 -13.55 -27.22 -21.79
N LEU A 165 -14.54 -27.16 -20.89
CA LEU A 165 -15.60 -28.16 -20.80
C LEU A 165 -16.46 -28.21 -22.08
N GLU A 166 -16.81 -27.05 -22.63
CA GLU A 166 -17.58 -26.96 -23.89
C GLU A 166 -16.80 -27.52 -25.08
N THR A 167 -15.48 -27.32 -25.12
CA THR A 167 -14.62 -27.87 -26.17
C THR A 167 -14.48 -29.39 -26.05
N ALA A 168 -14.22 -29.90 -24.85
CA ALA A 168 -14.12 -31.33 -24.58
C ALA A 168 -15.43 -32.08 -24.90
N HIS A 169 -16.59 -31.44 -24.64
CA HIS A 169 -17.88 -32.02 -25.00
C HIS A 169 -18.09 -32.12 -26.52
N LYS A 170 -17.67 -31.11 -27.29
CA LYS A 170 -17.73 -31.14 -28.75
C LYS A 170 -16.82 -32.21 -29.35
N GLU A 171 -15.59 -32.31 -28.85
CA GLU A 171 -14.61 -33.30 -29.34
C GLU A 171 -15.03 -34.75 -28.98
N GLY A 172 -15.54 -34.96 -27.76
CA GLY A 172 -16.09 -36.25 -27.33
C GLY A 172 -17.35 -36.68 -28.11
N ALA A 173 -18.16 -35.73 -28.58
CA ALA A 173 -19.31 -36.00 -29.43
C ALA A 173 -18.92 -36.36 -30.88
N THR A 174 -17.75 -35.92 -31.36
CA THR A 174 -17.26 -36.21 -32.73
C THR A 174 -16.39 -37.45 -32.86
N GLY A 175 -15.80 -37.98 -31.78
CA GLY A 175 -14.91 -39.15 -31.79
C GLY A 175 -15.61 -40.52 -31.73
N GLY A 176 -16.94 -40.56 -31.75
CA GLY A 176 -17.76 -41.79 -31.61
C GLY A 176 -18.39 -42.30 -32.92
N GLN A 177 -17.90 -41.88 -34.08
CA GLN A 177 -18.34 -42.38 -35.39
C GLN A 177 -17.32 -43.29 -36.05
#